data_AF-A0A537SHA6-F1
#
_entry.id   AF-A0A537SHA6-F1
#
_cell.length_a   1.000
_cell.length_b   1.000
_cell.length_c   1.000
_cell.angle_alpha   90.00
_cell.angle_beta   90.00
_cell.angle_gamma   90.00
#
_symmetry.space_group_name_H-M   'P 1'
#
loop_
_entity.id
_entity.type
_entity.pdbx_description
1 polymer ?
#
loop_
_entity_poly.entity_id
_entity_poly.type
_entity_poly.pdbx_seq_one_letter_code
_entity_poly.pdbx_strand_id
1 'polypeptide(L)'
;MRDVSKLKFIGSSFCSQYQSQAKFYIDEAHASGMRHLVVVYENGEPDFLAGIPDKWADENVQDLIFWPMKNPNSPYPAWEVPARAYGSPMLYAWWKGGAPPQVSR
;
A
#
# COMPACT_ATOMS: atom_id res chain seq x y z
N MET A 1 -7.91 -8.70 -14.32
CA MET A 1 -7.16 -9.26 -13.18
C MET A 1 -5.69 -9.12 -13.51
N ARG A 2 -4.91 -8.41 -12.68
CA ARG A 2 -3.48 -8.23 -12.90
C ARG A 2 -2.75 -9.57 -12.87
N ASP A 3 -1.76 -9.72 -13.75
CA ASP A 3 -0.84 -10.85 -13.67
C ASP A 3 0.08 -10.65 -12.46
N VAL A 4 -0.16 -11.44 -11.41
CA VAL A 4 0.61 -11.41 -10.16
C VAL A 4 1.70 -12.47 -10.11
N SER A 5 1.89 -13.27 -11.17
CA SER A 5 2.81 -14.42 -11.18
C SER A 5 4.28 -14.04 -10.93
N LYS A 6 4.64 -12.79 -11.25
CA LYS A 6 5.99 -12.23 -11.06
C LYS A 6 6.11 -11.35 -9.82
N LEU A 7 5.02 -11.17 -9.07
CA LEU A 7 5.00 -10.32 -7.89
C LEU A 7 5.26 -11.14 -6.63
N LYS A 8 5.99 -10.56 -5.69
CA LYS A 8 6.27 -11.19 -4.40
C LYS A 8 5.07 -11.05 -3.48
N PHE A 9 4.39 -12.16 -3.16
CA PHE A 9 3.28 -12.14 -2.22
C PHE A 9 3.75 -11.84 -0.79
N ILE A 10 3.10 -10.88 -0.13
CA ILE A 10 3.39 -10.49 1.25
C ILE A 10 2.36 -11.11 2.21
N GLY A 11 1.09 -11.11 1.81
CA GLY A 11 -0.01 -11.54 2.67
C GLY A 11 -1.37 -11.10 2.15
N SER A 12 -2.40 -11.33 2.96
CA SER A 12 -3.75 -10.88 2.68
C SER A 12 -4.47 -10.46 3.96
N SER A 13 -5.40 -9.53 3.84
CA SER A 13 -6.22 -9.05 4.97
C SER A 13 -7.60 -8.67 4.46
N PHE A 14 -8.61 -8.80 5.32
CA PHE A 14 -9.94 -8.31 5.02
C PHE A 14 -9.96 -6.78 5.12
N CYS A 15 -10.27 -6.10 4.02
CA CYS A 15 -10.44 -4.67 3.97
C CYS A 15 -11.91 -4.32 4.27
N SER A 16 -12.16 -3.82 5.48
CA SER A 16 -13.53 -3.46 5.90
C SER A 16 -14.11 -2.30 5.10
N GLN A 17 -13.27 -1.35 4.66
CA GLN A 17 -13.69 -0.19 3.86
C GLN A 17 -14.33 -0.60 2.53
N TYR A 18 -13.81 -1.64 1.90
CA TYR A 18 -14.29 -2.13 0.61
C TYR A 18 -15.07 -3.44 0.71
N GLN A 19 -15.26 -3.94 1.94
CA GLN A 19 -15.90 -5.23 2.23
C GLN A 19 -15.35 -6.36 1.35
N SER A 20 -14.01 -6.41 1.22
CA SER A 20 -13.34 -7.32 0.29
C SER A 20 -12.02 -7.82 0.84
N GLN A 21 -11.59 -8.99 0.38
CA GLN A 21 -10.25 -9.47 0.65
C GLN A 21 -9.25 -8.69 -0.19
N ALA A 22 -8.24 -8.13 0.48
CA ALA A 22 -7.09 -7.49 -0.14
C ALA A 22 -5.90 -8.44 -0.13
N LYS A 23 -5.28 -8.66 -1.29
CA LYS A 23 -4.04 -9.41 -1.45
C LYS A 23 -2.89 -8.44 -1.74
N PHE A 24 -1.81 -8.56 -0.98
CA PHE A 24 -0.68 -7.65 -1.02
C PHE A 24 0.52 -8.29 -1.69
N TYR A 25 1.13 -7.56 -2.61
CA TYR A 25 2.31 -7.98 -3.34
C TYR A 25 3.34 -6.86 -3.43
N ILE A 26 4.61 -7.22 -3.61
CA ILE A 26 5.68 -6.28 -4.00
C ILE A 26 6.04 -6.55 -5.46
N ASP A 27 5.99 -5.52 -6.29
CA ASP A 27 6.65 -5.49 -7.58
C ASP A 27 8.08 -4.99 -7.40
N GLU A 28 9.04 -5.91 -7.43
CA GLU A 28 10.47 -5.60 -7.29
C GLU A 28 11.09 -5.10 -8.61
N ALA A 29 10.47 -5.40 -9.74
CA ALA A 29 11.00 -5.13 -11.08
C ALA A 29 10.14 -4.10 -11.84
N HIS A 30 9.44 -3.24 -11.12
CA HIS A 30 8.57 -2.23 -11.71
C HIS A 30 9.36 -1.31 -12.65
N ALA A 31 8.74 -0.90 -13.75
CA ALA A 31 9.38 -0.14 -14.83
C ALA A 31 10.00 1.20 -14.39
N SER A 32 9.57 1.74 -13.24
CA SER A 32 10.14 2.95 -12.65
C SER A 32 11.51 2.74 -11.98
N GLY A 33 12.00 1.50 -11.86
CA GLY A 33 13.22 1.15 -11.14
C GLY A 33 13.10 1.20 -9.61
N MET A 34 11.88 1.33 -9.08
CA MET A 34 11.59 1.36 -7.64
C MET A 34 10.63 0.24 -7.29
N ARG A 35 10.75 -0.31 -6.07
CA ARG A 35 9.79 -1.29 -5.56
C ARG A 35 8.40 -0.66 -5.42
N HIS A 36 7.35 -1.40 -5.77
CA HIS A 36 5.96 -0.93 -5.61
C HIS A 36 5.16 -1.91 -4.78
N LEU A 37 4.34 -1.39 -3.86
CA LEU A 37 3.26 -2.14 -3.26
C LEU A 37 2.13 -2.23 -4.28
N VAL A 38 1.66 -3.45 -4.52
CA VAL A 38 0.49 -3.77 -5.34
C VAL A 38 -0.56 -4.42 -4.45
N VAL A 39 -1.77 -3.88 -4.48
CA VAL A 39 -2.92 -4.44 -3.76
C VAL A 39 -4.01 -4.81 -4.75
N VAL A 40 -4.43 -6.07 -4.71
CA VAL A 40 -5.49 -6.61 -5.55
C VAL A 40 -6.69 -6.93 -4.65
N TYR A 41 -7.85 -6.39 -5.01
CA TYR A 41 -9.11 -6.61 -4.28
C TYR A 41 -9.95 -7.68 -4.98
N GLU A 42 -10.51 -8.62 -4.21
CA GLU A 42 -11.28 -9.74 -4.78
C GLU A 42 -12.65 -9.33 -5.34
N ASN A 43 -13.20 -8.20 -4.89
CA ASN A 43 -14.51 -7.69 -5.32
C ASN A 43 -14.47 -6.95 -6.67
N GLY A 44 -13.30 -6.86 -7.32
CA GLY A 44 -13.14 -6.16 -8.59
C GLY A 44 -12.94 -4.64 -8.47
N GLU A 45 -12.76 -4.11 -7.25
CA GLU A 45 -12.25 -2.74 -7.07
C GLU A 45 -10.91 -2.56 -7.80
N PRO A 46 -10.60 -1.35 -8.30
CA PRO A 46 -9.34 -1.10 -8.97
C PRO A 46 -8.14 -1.45 -8.10
N ASP A 47 -7.17 -2.16 -8.68
CA ASP A 47 -5.90 -2.46 -8.02
C ASP A 47 -5.24 -1.16 -7.55
N PHE A 48 -4.67 -1.18 -6.34
CA PHE A 48 -3.92 -0.07 -5.80
C PHE A 48 -2.41 -0.26 -6.04
N LEU A 49 -1.72 0.84 -6.36
CA LEU A 49 -0.26 0.88 -6.49
C LEU A 49 0.30 2.08 -5.75
N ALA A 50 1.41 1.86 -5.05
CA ALA A 50 2.22 2.92 -4.47
C ALA A 50 3.70 2.53 -4.46
N GLY A 51 4.57 3.51 -4.69
CA GLY A 51 6.01 3.32 -4.58
C GLY A 51 6.43 3.04 -3.13
N ILE A 52 7.34 2.09 -2.93
CA ILE A 52 7.96 1.79 -1.64
C ILE A 52 9.27 2.58 -1.57
N PRO A 53 9.51 3.39 -0.52
CA PRO A 53 10.79 4.07 -0.34
C PRO A 53 11.97 3.09 -0.30
N ASP A 54 13.10 3.44 -0.90
CA ASP A 54 14.28 2.56 -0.96
C ASP A 54 14.74 2.06 0.41
N LYS A 55 14.63 2.93 1.42
CA LYS A 55 14.99 2.64 2.81
C LYS A 55 14.03 1.70 3.54
N TRP A 56 12.88 1.34 2.96
CA TRP A 56 11.91 0.45 3.58
C TRP A 56 12.24 -1.01 3.30
N ALA A 57 12.47 -1.79 4.35
CA ALA A 57 12.45 -3.23 4.24
C ALA A 57 11.01 -3.74 4.12
N ASP A 58 10.83 -5.01 3.76
CA ASP A 58 9.51 -5.62 3.61
C ASP A 58 8.72 -5.59 4.93
N GLU A 59 9.43 -5.68 6.06
CA GLU A 59 8.85 -5.53 7.40
C GLU A 59 8.20 -4.16 7.59
N ASN A 60 8.74 -3.09 6.99
CA ASN A 60 8.11 -1.77 7.06
C ASN A 60 6.79 -1.72 6.28
N VAL A 61 6.71 -2.47 5.18
CA VAL A 61 5.49 -2.60 4.37
C VAL A 61 4.44 -3.43 5.13
N GLN A 62 4.87 -4.55 5.75
CA GLN A 62 4.00 -5.37 6.59
C GLN A 62 3.50 -4.58 7.82
N ASP A 63 4.38 -3.84 8.49
CA ASP A 63 4.04 -2.94 9.60
C ASP A 63 2.94 -1.96 9.19
N LEU A 64 2.98 -1.42 7.96
CA LEU A 64 1.95 -0.54 7.43
C LEU A 64 0.63 -1.28 7.20
N ILE A 65 0.70 -2.42 6.50
CA ILE A 65 -0.49 -3.19 6.08
C ILE A 65 -1.27 -3.69 7.29
N PHE A 66 -0.55 -4.24 8.28
CA PHE A 66 -1.12 -4.84 9.48
C PHE A 66 -1.14 -3.88 10.66
N TRP A 67 -0.85 -2.59 10.44
CA TRP A 67 -1.01 -1.58 11.48
C TRP A 67 -2.49 -1.57 11.91
N PRO A 68 -2.79 -1.76 13.20
CA PRO A 68 -4.16 -1.62 13.69
C PRO A 68 -4.61 -0.18 13.43
N MET A 69 -5.48 0.00 12.44
CA MET A 69 -6.07 1.31 12.19
C MET A 69 -6.83 1.75 13.44
N LYS A 70 -6.27 2.75 14.12
CA LYS A 70 -6.86 3.32 15.34
C LYS A 70 -8.23 3.93 15.10
N ASN A 71 -8.56 4.28 13.84
CA ASN A 71 -9.84 4.84 13.47
C ASN A 71 -10.60 3.88 12.52
N PRO A 72 -11.64 3.16 13.00
CA PRO A 72 -12.46 2.30 12.15
C PRO A 72 -13.29 3.10 11.14
N ASN A 73 -13.49 4.40 11.35
CA ASN A 73 -14.22 5.29 10.44
C ASN A 73 -13.32 5.91 9.35
N SER A 74 -12.06 5.47 9.22
CA SER A 74 -11.21 5.92 8.11
C SER A 74 -11.83 5.50 6.78
N PRO A 75 -12.02 6.42 5.81
CA PRO A 75 -12.60 6.09 4.51
C PRO A 75 -11.69 5.20 3.67
N TYR A 76 -10.40 5.09 4.02
CA TYR A 76 -9.40 4.33 3.29
C TYR A 76 -8.63 3.39 4.23
N PRO A 77 -8.21 2.21 3.74
CA PRO A 77 -7.32 1.35 4.49
C PRO A 77 -5.93 1.97 4.66
N ALA A 78 -5.18 1.52 5.67
CA ALA A 78 -3.93 2.14 6.09
C ALA A 78 -2.91 2.32 4.95
N TRP A 79 -2.81 1.32 4.06
CA TRP A 79 -1.88 1.33 2.93
C TRP A 79 -2.27 2.32 1.82
N GLU A 80 -3.52 2.75 1.74
CA GLU A 80 -3.98 3.76 0.78
C GLU A 80 -3.92 5.19 1.31
N VAL A 81 -3.82 5.39 2.64
CA VAL A 81 -3.81 6.72 3.26
C VAL A 81 -2.76 7.66 2.65
N PRO A 82 -1.49 7.25 2.42
CA PRO A 82 -0.51 8.12 1.76
C PRO A 82 -1.00 8.70 0.43
N ALA A 83 -1.62 7.89 -0.41
CA ALA A 83 -2.09 8.30 -1.72
C ALA A 83 -3.41 9.08 -1.64
N ARG A 84 -4.39 8.57 -0.87
CA ARG A 84 -5.76 9.10 -0.86
C ARG A 84 -5.92 10.35 0.00
N ALA A 85 -5.29 10.38 1.17
CA ALA A 85 -5.41 11.51 2.09
C ALA A 85 -4.36 12.60 1.84
N TYR A 86 -3.20 12.23 1.31
CA TYR A 86 -2.05 13.14 1.16
C TYR A 86 -1.54 13.29 -0.26
N GLY A 87 -2.12 12.60 -1.25
CA GLY A 87 -1.71 12.69 -2.65
C GLY A 87 -0.30 12.17 -2.93
N SER A 88 0.28 11.39 -2.01
CA SER A 88 1.64 10.86 -2.15
C SER A 88 1.64 9.61 -3.04
N PRO A 89 2.42 9.58 -4.14
CA PRO A 89 2.60 8.37 -4.94
C PRO A 89 3.47 7.33 -4.23
N MET A 90 4.13 7.71 -3.12
CA MET A 90 4.98 6.84 -2.31
C MET A 90 4.39 6.58 -0.93
N LEU A 91 4.63 5.38 -0.41
CA LEU A 91 4.35 5.04 0.98
C LEU A 91 5.25 5.83 1.93
N TYR A 92 4.75 6.13 3.11
CA TYR A 92 5.53 6.66 4.23
C TYR A 92 4.84 6.36 5.55
N ALA A 93 5.59 6.48 6.65
CA ALA A 93 5.18 6.05 7.98
C ALA A 93 4.27 7.07 8.68
N TRP A 94 3.16 7.46 8.04
CA TRP A 94 2.24 8.50 8.54
C TRP A 94 1.74 8.21 9.96
N TRP A 95 1.52 6.93 10.30
CA TRP A 95 1.06 6.50 11.62
C TRP A 95 2.14 6.58 12.72
N LYS A 96 3.42 6.69 12.34
CA LYS A 96 4.56 6.91 13.25
C LYS A 96 5.00 8.39 13.27
N GLY A 97 4.16 9.32 12.79
CA GLY A 97 4.50 10.75 12.69
C GLY A 97 5.43 11.09 11.51
N GLY A 98 5.59 10.18 10.54
CA GLY A 98 6.34 10.44 9.33
C GLY A 98 5.68 11.53 8.48
N ALA A 99 6.47 12.47 7.96
CA ALA A 99 5.99 13.48 7.02
C ALA A 99 5.83 12.88 5.61
N PRO A 100 4.86 13.37 4.81
CA PRO A 100 4.77 13.03 3.41
C PRO A 100 6.09 13.44 2.71
N PRO A 101 6.59 12.64 1.76
CA PRO A 101 7.74 13.05 0.96
C PRO A 101 7.41 14.36 0.25
N GLN A 102 8.30 15.35 0.34
CA GLN A 102 8.16 16.60 -0.38
C GLN A 102 8.28 16.29 -1.88
N VAL A 103 7.14 16.28 -2.57
CA VAL A 103 7.14 16.24 -4.03
C VAL A 103 7.39 17.68 -4.48
N SER A 104 8.65 18.02 -4.77
CA SER A 104 8.96 19.27 -5.45
C SER A 104 8.19 19.29 -6.77
N ARG A 105 7.25 20.24 -6.89
CA ARG A 105 6.52 20.51 -8.14
C ARG A 105 7.43 21.14 -9.18
#